data_AF-C6WBM5-F1
#
_entry.id   AF-C6WBM5-F1
#
_cell.length_a   1.000
_cell.length_b   1.000
_cell.length_c   1.000
_cell.angle_alpha   90.00
_cell.angle_beta   90.00
_cell.angle_gamma   90.00
#
_symmetry.space_group_name_H-M   'P 1'
#
loop_
_entity.id
_entity.type
_entity.pdbx_description
1 polymer ?
#
loop_
_entity_poly.entity_id
_entity_poly.type
_entity_poly.pdbx_seq_one_letter_code
_entity_poly.pdbx_strand_id
1 'polypeptide(L)'
;MPEFEHIASGRRMTASGAEVEAAYEADGEWQRVQEPVKLTPKQQLQADAVALGLETEGTADELKARIGERLAVLREQAAELDIDGEDLSTVELAAAVDAALAK
;
A
#
# COMPACT_ATOMS: atom_id res chain seq x y z
N MET A 1 -50.39 15.70 -3.37
CA MET A 1 -50.89 14.57 -2.56
C MET A 1 -51.35 13.53 -3.57
N PRO A 2 -50.58 12.46 -3.77
CA PRO A 2 -50.69 11.24 -2.95
C PRO A 2 -49.33 10.82 -2.36
N GLU A 3 -49.19 10.52 -1.07
CA GLU A 3 -49.70 9.38 -0.30
C GLU A 3 -48.89 8.09 -0.55
N PHE A 4 -47.93 7.88 0.35
CA PHE A 4 -47.24 6.62 0.61
C PHE A 4 -48.13 5.70 1.45
N GLU A 5 -48.11 4.38 1.21
CA GLU A 5 -48.27 3.25 2.16
C GLU A 5 -48.66 1.97 1.39
N HIS A 6 -48.21 0.71 1.64
CA HIS A 6 -47.40 0.07 2.68
C HIS A 6 -47.19 -1.45 2.36
N ILE A 7 -46.13 -2.05 2.93
CA ILE A 7 -45.88 -3.46 3.41
C ILE A 7 -45.40 -4.58 2.46
N ALA A 8 -44.25 -5.17 2.88
CA ALA A 8 -43.90 -6.60 3.05
C ALA A 8 -42.52 -6.89 2.42
N SER A 9 -41.52 -7.54 3.03
CA SER A 9 -41.41 -8.43 4.18
C SER A 9 -39.92 -8.48 4.57
N GLY A 10 -39.62 -8.69 5.86
CA GLY A 10 -38.34 -8.30 6.45
C GLY A 10 -37.14 -9.22 6.26
N ARG A 11 -35.96 -8.70 6.62
CA ARG A 11 -34.89 -9.45 7.31
C ARG A 11 -33.96 -8.48 8.08
N ARG A 12 -33.82 -8.78 9.38
CA ARG A 12 -32.97 -8.18 10.42
C ARG A 12 -31.72 -7.42 9.95
N MET A 13 -31.62 -6.18 10.44
CA MET A 13 -30.36 -5.56 10.87
C MET A 13 -29.58 -6.48 11.81
N THR A 14 -28.34 -6.82 11.45
CA THR A 14 -27.22 -7.12 12.37
C THR A 14 -25.89 -6.93 11.65
N ALA A 15 -25.21 -5.83 11.92
CA ALA A 15 -23.74 -5.65 12.00
C ALA A 15 -23.49 -4.13 12.05
N SER A 16 -23.51 -3.51 13.23
CA SER A 16 -22.30 -3.18 14.00
C SER A 16 -21.20 -2.52 13.17
N GLY A 17 -21.06 -1.20 13.33
CA GLY A 17 -19.77 -0.50 13.20
C GLY A 17 -19.75 0.64 12.19
N ALA A 18 -20.00 1.86 12.70
CA ALA A 18 -19.47 3.13 12.18
C ALA A 18 -19.81 3.49 10.71
N GLU A 19 -21.07 3.85 10.47
CA GLU A 19 -21.39 4.72 9.33
C GLU A 19 -20.95 6.14 9.70
N VAL A 20 -19.89 6.59 9.02
CA VAL A 20 -19.24 7.88 9.22
C VAL A 20 -20.19 8.99 8.79
N GLU A 21 -20.70 9.74 9.77
CA GLU A 21 -21.24 11.08 9.59
C GLU A 21 -20.14 12.00 9.04
N ALA A 22 -20.36 12.56 7.86
CA ALA A 22 -20.06 13.96 7.52
C ALA A 22 -20.49 14.22 6.06
N ALA A 23 -21.80 14.37 5.84
CA ALA A 23 -22.30 15.02 4.65
C ALA A 23 -22.15 16.53 4.83
N TYR A 24 -21.31 17.19 4.04
CA TYR A 24 -21.38 18.64 3.83
C TYR A 24 -21.33 18.94 2.34
N GLU A 25 -22.45 19.49 1.84
CA GLU A 25 -22.64 19.98 0.48
C GLU A 25 -21.79 21.23 0.22
N ALA A 26 -21.06 21.25 -0.90
CA ALA A 26 -20.78 22.47 -1.63
C ALA A 26 -20.47 22.13 -3.10
N ASP A 27 -21.30 22.67 -3.99
CA ASP A 27 -21.06 22.79 -5.44
C ASP A 27 -20.75 21.51 -6.23
N GLY A 28 -21.80 20.82 -6.66
CA GLY A 28 -22.09 20.64 -8.10
C GLY A 28 -21.11 19.89 -9.02
N GLU A 29 -19.95 19.43 -8.55
CA GLU A 29 -19.02 18.60 -9.32
C GLU A 29 -19.01 17.19 -8.75
N TRP A 30 -19.47 16.23 -9.54
CA TRP A 30 -19.20 14.81 -9.30
C TRP A 30 -17.72 14.53 -9.53
N GLN A 31 -16.84 15.05 -8.67
CA GLN A 31 -15.48 14.54 -8.59
C GLN A 31 -15.60 13.15 -7.96
N ARG A 32 -15.60 12.11 -8.82
CA ARG A 32 -15.33 10.75 -8.37
C ARG A 32 -14.07 10.81 -7.54
N VAL A 33 -14.23 10.76 -6.22
CA VAL A 33 -13.13 10.50 -5.31
C VAL A 33 -12.64 9.12 -5.73
N GLN A 34 -11.61 9.07 -6.56
CA GLN A 34 -10.97 7.81 -6.89
C GLN A 34 -10.53 7.26 -5.56
N GLU A 35 -11.16 6.16 -5.11
CA GLU A 35 -10.65 5.40 -3.99
C GLU A 35 -9.15 5.22 -4.19
N PRO A 36 -8.32 5.37 -3.14
CA PRO A 36 -6.90 5.07 -3.27
C PRO A 36 -6.81 3.65 -3.82
N VAL A 37 -6.27 3.51 -5.04
CA VAL A 37 -6.19 2.23 -5.73
C VAL A 37 -5.43 1.28 -4.80
N LYS A 38 -6.17 0.41 -4.11
CA LYS A 38 -5.57 -0.57 -3.20
C LYS A 38 -4.78 -1.53 -4.08
N LEU A 39 -3.47 -1.31 -4.14
CA LEU A 39 -2.57 -2.21 -4.85
C LEU A 39 -2.73 -3.60 -4.25
N THR A 40 -2.90 -4.58 -5.13
CA THR A 40 -2.87 -5.98 -4.73
C THR A 40 -1.50 -6.30 -4.12
N PRO A 41 -1.39 -7.32 -3.25
CA PRO A 41 -0.10 -7.69 -2.63
C PRO A 41 1.02 -7.92 -3.65
N LYS A 42 0.68 -8.49 -4.82
CA LYS A 42 1.64 -8.66 -5.92
C LYS A 42 2.10 -7.32 -6.50
N GLN A 43 1.19 -6.37 -6.70
CA GLN A 43 1.54 -5.05 -7.21
C GLN A 43 2.41 -4.25 -6.24
N GLN A 44 2.23 -4.43 -4.94
CA GLN A 44 3.12 -3.85 -3.92
C GLN A 44 4.53 -4.42 -4.06
N LEU A 45 4.67 -5.74 -4.14
CA LEU A 45 5.98 -6.38 -4.37
C LEU A 45 6.63 -5.94 -5.68
N GLN A 46 5.84 -5.75 -6.75
CA GLN A 46 6.36 -5.21 -7.99
C GLN A 46 6.85 -3.77 -7.82
N ALA A 47 6.11 -2.92 -7.10
CA ALA A 47 6.52 -1.55 -6.82
C ALA A 47 7.82 -1.51 -5.98
N ASP A 48 7.92 -2.35 -4.95
CA ASP A 48 9.13 -2.48 -4.14
C ASP A 48 10.33 -2.96 -4.98
N ALA A 49 10.12 -3.95 -5.86
CA ALA A 49 11.14 -4.42 -6.78
C ALA A 49 11.60 -3.30 -7.74
N VAL A 50 10.69 -2.48 -8.28
CA VAL A 50 11.06 -1.31 -9.10
C VAL A 50 11.88 -0.32 -8.29
N ALA A 51 11.45 0.00 -7.06
CA ALA A 51 12.14 0.94 -6.20
C ALA A 51 13.57 0.49 -5.86
N LEU A 52 13.79 -0.83 -5.80
CA LEU A 52 15.10 -1.44 -5.58
C LEU A 52 15.89 -1.70 -6.87
N GLY A 53 15.37 -1.32 -8.05
CA GLY A 53 16.01 -1.55 -9.34
C GLY A 53 16.05 -3.04 -9.76
N LEU A 54 15.16 -3.87 -9.23
CA LEU A 54 15.08 -5.31 -9.48
C LEU A 54 14.06 -5.64 -10.59
N GLU A 55 14.20 -6.84 -11.16
CA GLU A 55 13.23 -7.37 -12.11
C GLU A 55 11.87 -7.65 -11.46
N THR A 56 10.79 -7.17 -12.11
CA THR A 56 9.40 -7.26 -11.63
C THR A 56 8.62 -8.43 -12.23
N GLU A 57 9.26 -9.23 -13.08
CA GLU A 57 8.67 -10.38 -13.74
C GLU A 57 8.56 -11.59 -12.80
N GLY A 58 7.53 -12.41 -13.01
CA GLY A 58 7.31 -13.64 -12.26
C GLY A 58 6.13 -13.61 -11.28
N THR A 59 6.17 -14.55 -10.35
CA THR A 59 5.19 -14.79 -9.29
C THR A 59 5.48 -13.92 -8.07
N ALA A 60 4.50 -13.78 -7.17
CA ALA A 60 4.69 -13.02 -5.93
C ALA A 60 5.80 -13.62 -5.05
N ASP A 61 5.93 -14.95 -5.02
CA ASP A 61 6.96 -15.63 -4.24
C ASP A 61 8.37 -15.37 -4.81
N GLU A 62 8.54 -15.39 -6.13
CA GLU A 62 9.80 -15.04 -6.79
C GLU A 62 10.20 -13.59 -6.51
N LEU A 63 9.24 -12.65 -6.57
CA LEU A 63 9.49 -11.25 -6.24
C LEU A 63 9.90 -11.08 -4.78
N LYS A 64 9.21 -11.76 -3.86
CA LYS A 64 9.55 -11.73 -2.44
C LYS A 64 10.94 -12.30 -2.18
N ALA A 65 11.31 -13.38 -2.86
CA ALA A 65 12.65 -13.95 -2.78
C ALA A 65 13.72 -12.96 -3.25
N ARG A 66 13.54 -12.33 -4.43
CA ARG A 66 14.49 -11.32 -4.95
C ARG A 66 14.63 -10.11 -4.03
N ILE A 67 13.51 -9.58 -3.52
CA ILE A 67 13.53 -8.46 -2.56
C ILE A 67 14.25 -8.89 -1.27
N GLY A 68 14.02 -10.11 -0.81
CA GLY A 68 14.70 -10.67 0.36
C GLY A 68 16.21 -10.81 0.17
N GLU A 69 16.65 -11.33 -0.98
CA GLU A 69 18.07 -11.42 -1.35
C GLU A 69 18.71 -10.02 -1.41
N ARG A 70 18.04 -9.06 -2.05
CA ARG A 70 18.51 -7.68 -2.11
C ARG A 70 18.59 -7.06 -0.71
N LEU A 71 17.62 -7.29 0.16
CA LEU A 71 17.65 -6.82 1.54
C LEU A 71 18.84 -7.38 2.33
N ALA A 72 19.16 -8.66 2.15
CA ALA A 72 20.33 -9.26 2.81
C ALA A 72 21.64 -8.58 2.37
N VAL A 73 21.81 -8.35 1.07
CA VAL A 73 22.96 -7.62 0.53
C VAL A 73 22.99 -6.18 1.05
N LEU A 74 21.85 -5.49 1.08
CA LEU A 74 21.77 -4.12 1.59
C LEU A 74 22.12 -4.03 3.08
N ARG A 75 21.75 -5.02 3.89
CA ARG A 75 22.14 -5.07 5.31
C ARG A 75 23.63 -5.29 5.50
N GLU A 76 24.24 -6.14 4.68
CA GLU A 76 25.69 -6.33 4.69
C GLU A 76 26.41 -5.04 4.30
N GLN A 77 25.99 -4.40 3.19
CA GLN A 77 26.55 -3.11 2.75
C GLN A 77 26.34 -2.01 3.80
N ALA A 78 25.17 -1.96 4.44
CA ALA A 78 24.89 -1.02 5.51
C ALA A 78 25.82 -1.25 6.72
N ALA A 79 26.06 -2.50 7.10
CA ALA A 79 27.00 -2.84 8.17
C ALA A 79 28.45 -2.45 7.83
N GLU A 80 28.89 -2.64 6.58
CA GLU A 80 30.21 -2.20 6.12
C GLU A 80 30.36 -0.67 6.14
N LEU A 81 29.26 0.06 5.93
CA LEU A 81 29.21 1.51 5.89
C LEU A 81 28.83 2.15 7.24
N ASP A 82 28.69 1.36 8.30
CA ASP A 82 28.25 1.79 9.64
C ASP A 82 26.90 2.55 9.62
N ILE A 83 25.98 2.12 8.75
CA ILE A 83 24.63 2.66 8.61
C ILE A 83 23.68 1.86 9.51
N ASP A 84 23.02 2.54 10.44
CA ASP A 84 21.94 1.94 11.22
C ASP A 84 20.69 1.77 10.35
N GLY A 85 20.40 0.50 10.02
CA GLY A 85 19.29 0.10 9.17
C GLY A 85 18.20 -0.69 9.88
N GLU A 86 18.22 -0.79 11.22
CA GLU A 86 17.26 -1.62 11.96
C GLU A 86 15.81 -1.08 11.84
N ASP A 87 15.65 0.24 11.80
CA ASP A 87 14.35 0.92 11.71
C ASP A 87 13.96 1.31 10.27
N LEU A 88 14.84 1.10 9.29
CA LEU A 88 14.60 1.50 7.91
C LEU A 88 13.83 0.43 7.13
N SER A 89 12.87 0.86 6.31
CA SER A 89 12.28 -0.04 5.32
C SER A 89 13.33 -0.46 4.29
N THR A 90 13.12 -1.58 3.58
CA THR A 90 14.06 -2.09 2.58
C THR A 90 14.44 -1.03 1.53
N VAL A 91 13.47 -0.20 1.11
CA VAL A 91 13.69 0.86 0.12
C VAL A 91 14.49 2.02 0.71
N GLU A 92 14.21 2.40 1.96
CA GLU A 92 14.97 3.44 2.66
C GLU A 92 16.41 2.99 2.94
N LEU A 93 16.60 1.72 3.33
CA LEU A 93 17.92 1.13 3.49
C LEU A 93 18.70 1.13 2.18
N ALA A 94 18.06 0.78 1.07
CA ALA A 94 18.66 0.86 -0.26
C ALA A 94 19.11 2.28 -0.60
N ALA A 95 18.24 3.26 -0.39
CA ALA A 95 18.56 4.67 -0.63
C ALA A 95 19.70 5.18 0.27
N ALA A 96 19.75 4.75 1.53
CA ALA A 96 20.80 5.12 2.47
C ALA A 96 22.16 4.54 2.07
N VAL A 97 22.20 3.25 1.71
CA VAL A 97 23.41 2.58 1.20
C VAL A 97 23.88 3.24 -0.10
N ASP A 98 22.99 3.46 -1.06
CA ASP A 98 23.35 4.10 -2.33
C ASP A 98 23.87 5.53 -2.11
N ALA A 99 23.26 6.30 -1.21
CA ALA A 99 23.72 7.65 -0.87
C ALA A 99 25.08 7.67 -0.15
N ALA A 100 25.43 6.62 0.57
CA ALA A 100 26.74 6.46 1.21
C ALA A 100 27.82 6.02 0.21
N LEU A 101 27.48 5.15 -0.75
CA LEU A 101 28.39 4.71 -1.82
C LEU A 101 28.67 5.78 -2.88
N ALA A 102 27.78 6.76 -3.05
CA ALA A 102 27.94 7.85 -3.99
C ALA A 102 28.88 8.99 -3.51
N LYS A 103 29.44 8.88 -2.30
CA LYS A 103 30.36 9.87 -1.70
C LYS A 103 31.83 9.51 -1.96
#